data_AF-A0A960YEZ0-F1
#
_entry.id   AF-A0A960YEZ0-F1
#
_cell.length_a   1.000
_cell.length_b   1.000
_cell.length_c   1.000
_cell.angle_alpha   90.00
_cell.angle_beta   90.00
_cell.angle_gamma   90.00
#
_symmetry.space_group_name_H-M   'P 1'
#
loop_
_entity.id
_entity.type
_entity.pdbx_description
1 polymer ?
#
loop_
_entity_poly.entity_id
_entity_poly.type
_entity_poly.pdbx_seq_one_letter_code
_entity_poly.pdbx_strand_id
1 'polypeptide(L)'
;MITYQYSYFRPEDEEPAGLDKLMSLVSEHVMKEDMSLEKALETLVEKGLPVELELQNKGLEDLLLEFRSRIESLQVKILGTINLEKVCQMKEEDYISLGNLAQSELLQERDLQLELKKALAERSQDAIRKFRWNFPKEDREFYYRIQAYLLRLIEVMEDIDAFKKAQEKYHFTGKEIPEHREAFTYLQELESLSELKMLIDDVIRTGEFQDFDFKSLAQFLGPESYMEFEERRNKIVESLKALLQKNGKLFLDKEGELRLSPDSIRKIGMK
;
A
#
# COMPACT_ATOMS: atom_id res chain seq x y z
N MET A 1 61.03 2.96 -45.08
CA MET A 1 59.96 1.97 -44.89
C MET A 1 59.51 2.10 -43.44
N ILE A 2 58.38 2.79 -43.21
CA ILE A 2 57.87 3.06 -41.86
C ILE A 2 56.93 1.91 -41.52
N THR A 3 57.29 1.09 -40.55
CA THR A 3 56.47 -0.01 -40.02
C THR A 3 55.48 0.56 -39.01
N TYR A 4 54.20 0.60 -39.37
CA TYR A 4 53.11 0.84 -38.44
C TYR A 4 52.93 -0.40 -37.56
N GLN A 5 53.17 -0.27 -36.26
CA GLN A 5 52.74 -1.25 -35.26
C GLN A 5 51.23 -1.08 -35.07
N TYR A 6 50.45 -1.99 -35.64
CA TYR A 6 49.04 -2.13 -35.31
C TYR A 6 48.95 -2.56 -33.84
N SER A 7 48.40 -1.69 -32.99
CA SER A 7 47.94 -2.08 -31.67
C SER A 7 46.85 -3.13 -31.83
N TYR A 8 47.01 -4.27 -31.15
CA TYR A 8 46.07 -5.38 -31.14
C TYR A 8 44.62 -4.90 -30.96
N PHE A 9 43.78 -5.18 -31.95
CA PHE A 9 42.34 -5.08 -31.83
C PHE A 9 41.92 -6.07 -30.73
N ARG A 10 41.62 -5.57 -29.52
CA ARG A 10 40.86 -6.36 -28.55
C ARG A 10 39.44 -6.43 -29.12
N PRO A 11 38.87 -7.61 -29.38
CA PRO A 11 37.44 -7.68 -29.62
C PRO A 11 36.77 -7.03 -28.40
N GLU A 12 35.89 -6.05 -28.65
CA GLU A 12 35.01 -5.53 -27.61
C GLU A 12 34.26 -6.74 -27.06
N ASP A 13 34.52 -7.11 -25.80
CA ASP A 13 33.66 -8.03 -25.08
C ASP A 13 32.23 -7.49 -25.29
N GLU A 14 31.32 -8.31 -25.82
CA GLU A 14 29.95 -7.90 -26.15
C GLU A 14 29.40 -7.04 -25.00
N GLU A 15 29.25 -5.72 -25.26
CA GLU A 15 28.77 -4.81 -24.23
C GLU A 15 27.43 -5.37 -23.72
N PRO A 16 27.25 -5.55 -22.39
CA PRO A 16 26.00 -6.05 -21.86
C PRO A 16 24.86 -5.23 -22.45
N ALA A 17 23.94 -5.87 -23.17
CA ALA A 17 22.82 -5.18 -23.81
C ALA A 17 22.15 -4.27 -22.78
N GLY A 18 22.08 -2.95 -23.02
CA GLY A 18 21.49 -1.97 -22.09
C GLY A 18 22.48 -1.14 -21.24
N LEU A 19 23.78 -1.44 -21.28
CA LEU A 19 24.82 -0.67 -20.57
C LEU A 19 24.89 0.80 -21.01
N ASP A 20 24.73 1.06 -22.31
CA ASP A 20 24.68 2.43 -22.85
C ASP A 20 23.45 3.22 -22.39
N LYS A 21 22.31 2.54 -22.22
CA LYS A 21 21.07 3.15 -21.68
C LYS A 21 21.26 3.51 -20.21
N LEU A 22 21.83 2.60 -19.41
CA LEU A 22 22.21 2.85 -18.03
C LEU A 22 23.17 4.05 -17.93
N MET A 23 24.22 4.09 -18.76
CA MET A 23 25.19 5.18 -18.76
C MET A 23 24.59 6.53 -19.14
N SER A 24 23.67 6.55 -20.11
CA SER A 24 22.94 7.77 -20.48
C SER A 24 22.12 8.31 -19.31
N LEU A 25 21.42 7.43 -18.60
CA LEU A 25 20.56 7.81 -17.46
C LEU A 25 21.37 8.24 -16.24
N VAL A 26 22.41 7.49 -15.89
CA VAL A 26 23.32 7.85 -14.79
C VAL A 26 23.95 9.22 -15.05
N SER A 27 24.42 9.46 -16.28
CA SER A 27 25.05 10.74 -16.63
C SER A 27 24.05 11.89 -16.66
N GLU A 28 22.81 11.65 -17.04
CA GLU A 28 21.75 12.68 -16.95
C GLU A 28 21.54 13.13 -15.50
N HIS A 29 21.40 12.19 -14.55
CA HIS A 29 21.22 12.53 -13.13
C HIS A 29 22.50 13.15 -12.52
N VAL A 30 23.68 12.63 -12.85
CA VAL A 30 24.94 13.18 -12.32
C VAL A 30 25.25 14.57 -12.89
N MET A 31 25.00 14.81 -14.19
CA MET A 31 25.40 16.06 -14.85
C MET A 31 24.31 17.13 -14.90
N LYS A 32 23.04 16.76 -15.15
CA LYS A 32 21.94 17.75 -15.22
C LYS A 32 21.32 18.03 -13.86
N GLU A 33 21.20 17.00 -13.02
CA GLU A 33 20.58 17.12 -11.69
C GLU A 33 21.61 17.35 -10.57
N ASP A 34 22.90 17.44 -10.91
CA ASP A 34 24.04 17.66 -9.99
C ASP A 34 24.05 16.69 -8.80
N MET A 35 23.74 15.42 -9.09
CA MET A 35 23.69 14.34 -8.08
C MET A 35 25.00 13.58 -7.99
N SER A 36 25.32 13.05 -6.80
CA SER A 36 26.42 12.09 -6.66
C SER A 36 26.10 10.81 -7.43
N LEU A 37 27.15 10.12 -7.89
CA LEU A 37 27.01 8.84 -8.62
C LEU A 37 26.21 7.80 -7.82
N GLU A 38 26.44 7.72 -6.52
CA GLU A 38 25.72 6.79 -5.65
C GLU A 38 24.23 7.11 -5.59
N LYS A 39 23.89 8.38 -5.39
CA LYS A 39 22.51 8.83 -5.33
C LYS A 39 21.81 8.67 -6.70
N ALA A 40 22.52 8.91 -7.79
CA ALA A 40 22.00 8.68 -9.14
C ALA A 40 21.69 7.20 -9.39
N LEU A 41 22.56 6.29 -8.96
CA LEU A 41 22.33 4.84 -9.07
C LEU A 41 21.17 4.38 -8.17
N GLU A 42 21.07 4.88 -6.94
CA GLU A 42 19.94 4.62 -6.04
C GLU A 42 18.61 5.05 -6.67
N THR A 43 18.54 6.28 -7.18
CA THR A 43 17.34 6.80 -7.85
C THR A 43 16.97 6.00 -9.09
N LEU A 44 17.94 5.48 -9.85
CA LEU A 44 17.65 4.62 -11.00
C LEU A 44 17.14 3.25 -10.58
N VAL A 45 17.66 2.68 -9.49
CA VAL A 45 17.14 1.43 -8.91
C VAL A 45 15.72 1.64 -8.39
N GLU A 46 15.44 2.76 -7.73
CA GLU A 46 14.09 3.14 -7.27
C GLU A 46 13.11 3.34 -8.43
N LYS A 47 13.57 3.89 -9.56
CA LYS A 47 12.75 4.07 -10.77
C LYS A 47 12.68 2.82 -11.67
N GLY A 48 13.19 1.67 -11.23
CA GLY A 48 13.13 0.45 -12.03
C GLY A 48 13.95 0.48 -13.33
N LEU A 49 14.97 1.34 -13.43
CA LEU A 49 15.66 1.62 -14.69
C LEU A 49 16.99 0.87 -14.95
N PRO A 50 17.46 -0.04 -14.07
CA PRO A 50 18.32 -1.16 -14.46
C PRO A 50 17.65 -2.52 -14.24
N VAL A 51 16.35 -2.53 -14.00
CA VAL A 51 15.62 -3.67 -13.44
C VAL A 51 15.23 -4.65 -14.57
N GLU A 52 15.13 -4.23 -15.84
CA GLU A 52 15.18 -5.15 -17.00
C GLU A 52 16.53 -5.86 -17.18
N LEU A 53 17.63 -5.29 -16.65
CA LEU A 53 19.00 -5.81 -16.81
C LEU A 53 19.42 -6.77 -15.70
N GLU A 54 18.85 -6.65 -14.50
CA GLU A 54 19.22 -7.46 -13.34
C GLU A 54 18.04 -8.14 -12.61
N LEU A 55 16.75 -7.75 -12.80
CA LEU A 55 15.64 -8.43 -12.09
C LEU A 55 15.52 -9.89 -12.45
N GLN A 56 15.80 -10.26 -13.70
CA GLN A 56 15.76 -11.67 -14.08
C GLN A 56 16.80 -12.53 -13.34
N ASN A 57 17.74 -11.95 -12.56
CA ASN A 57 18.86 -12.71 -12.01
C ASN A 57 19.23 -12.53 -10.53
N LYS A 58 18.66 -11.62 -9.72
CA LYS A 58 19.15 -11.45 -8.33
C LYS A 58 18.12 -11.08 -7.26
N GLY A 59 17.10 -11.94 -7.06
CA GLY A 59 16.46 -12.13 -5.75
C GLY A 59 15.56 -11.02 -5.21
N LEU A 60 15.51 -9.82 -5.78
CA LEU A 60 14.56 -8.79 -5.32
C LEU A 60 13.12 -9.19 -5.68
N GLU A 61 12.91 -9.73 -6.89
CA GLU A 61 11.62 -10.29 -7.32
C GLU A 61 11.21 -11.47 -6.42
N ASP A 62 12.13 -12.40 -6.12
CA ASP A 62 11.87 -13.51 -5.19
C ASP A 62 11.47 -13.02 -3.79
N LEU A 63 12.13 -11.96 -3.30
CA LEU A 63 11.81 -11.36 -2.01
C LEU A 63 10.42 -10.72 -2.03
N LEU A 64 10.06 -10.01 -3.08
CA LEU A 64 8.73 -9.42 -3.26
C LEU A 64 7.65 -10.51 -3.35
N LEU A 65 7.91 -11.60 -4.07
CA LEU A 65 7.01 -12.76 -4.12
C LEU A 65 6.86 -13.43 -2.75
N GLU A 66 7.94 -13.51 -1.96
CA GLU A 66 7.88 -13.99 -0.58
C GLU A 66 7.03 -13.06 0.30
N PHE A 67 7.25 -11.75 0.22
CA PHE A 67 6.45 -10.76 0.95
C PHE A 67 4.97 -10.84 0.58
N ARG A 68 4.66 -10.95 -0.72
CA ARG A 68 3.31 -11.17 -1.23
C ARG A 68 2.67 -12.42 -0.63
N SER A 69 3.40 -13.53 -0.60
CA SER A 69 2.92 -14.80 -0.02
C SER A 69 2.68 -14.70 1.50
N ARG A 70 3.56 -13.99 2.22
CA ARG A 70 3.38 -13.73 3.66
C ARG A 70 2.16 -12.85 3.93
N ILE A 71 1.96 -11.79 3.15
CA ILE A 71 0.77 -10.92 3.23
C ILE A 71 -0.50 -11.72 2.95
N GLU A 72 -0.52 -12.52 1.89
CA GLU A 72 -1.66 -13.41 1.59
C GLU A 72 -1.94 -14.38 2.74
N SER A 73 -0.89 -14.93 3.35
CA SER A 73 -1.03 -15.81 4.51
C SER A 73 -1.60 -15.09 5.73
N LEU A 74 -1.24 -13.83 5.97
CA LEU A 74 -1.81 -13.01 7.05
C LEU A 74 -3.29 -12.70 6.78
N GLN A 75 -3.64 -12.34 5.56
CA GLN A 75 -5.05 -12.13 5.17
C GLN A 75 -5.88 -13.39 5.40
N VAL A 76 -5.40 -14.55 4.92
CA VAL A 76 -6.09 -15.84 5.12
C VAL A 76 -6.25 -16.17 6.61
N LYS A 77 -5.24 -15.88 7.44
CA LYS A 77 -5.34 -16.05 8.89
C LYS A 77 -6.44 -15.18 9.49
N ILE A 78 -6.47 -13.88 9.20
CA ILE A 78 -7.51 -12.96 9.72
C ILE A 78 -8.90 -13.45 9.29
N LEU A 79 -9.08 -13.75 7.99
CA LEU A 79 -10.34 -14.25 7.44
C LEU A 79 -10.78 -15.60 8.02
N GLY A 80 -9.82 -16.45 8.38
CA GLY A 80 -10.04 -17.75 9.02
C GLY A 80 -10.30 -17.69 10.53
N THR A 81 -10.03 -16.56 11.17
CA THR A 81 -10.27 -16.35 12.59
C THR A 81 -11.67 -15.76 12.82
N ILE A 82 -11.99 -14.68 12.13
CA ILE A 82 -13.16 -13.85 12.44
C ILE A 82 -14.45 -14.32 11.74
N ASN A 83 -15.56 -14.18 12.46
CA ASN A 83 -16.92 -14.40 11.97
C ASN A 83 -17.66 -13.06 11.91
N LEU A 84 -17.46 -12.33 10.81
CA LEU A 84 -18.10 -11.02 10.64
C LEU A 84 -19.63 -11.13 10.45
N GLU A 85 -20.12 -12.26 9.97
CA GLU A 85 -21.56 -12.50 9.80
C GLU A 85 -22.31 -12.45 11.13
N LYS A 86 -21.79 -13.12 12.15
CA LYS A 86 -22.39 -13.07 13.48
C LYS A 86 -22.31 -11.68 14.10
N VAL A 87 -21.20 -10.96 13.90
CA VAL A 87 -21.08 -9.56 14.37
C VAL A 87 -22.15 -8.68 13.71
N CYS A 88 -22.37 -8.84 12.41
CA CYS A 88 -23.43 -8.13 11.69
C CYS A 88 -24.82 -8.50 12.22
N GLN A 89 -25.10 -9.77 12.45
CA GLN A 89 -26.38 -10.23 13.03
C GLN A 89 -26.63 -9.63 14.42
N MET A 90 -25.61 -9.62 15.30
CA MET A 90 -25.72 -8.99 16.61
C MET A 90 -26.02 -7.49 16.51
N LYS A 91 -25.42 -6.78 15.55
CA LYS A 91 -25.73 -5.37 15.30
C LYS A 91 -27.13 -5.15 14.75
N GLU A 92 -27.64 -6.07 13.93
CA GLU A 92 -29.03 -6.05 13.47
C GLU A 92 -30.02 -6.26 14.63
N GLU A 93 -29.70 -7.12 15.60
CA GLU A 93 -30.46 -7.31 16.84
C GLU A 93 -30.41 -6.06 17.74
N ASP A 94 -29.25 -5.43 17.86
CA ASP A 94 -29.08 -4.16 18.57
C ASP A 94 -29.94 -3.05 17.94
N TYR A 95 -29.97 -2.96 16.60
CA TYR A 95 -30.81 -2.00 15.89
C TYR A 95 -32.30 -2.20 16.20
N ILE A 96 -32.77 -3.46 16.17
CA ILE A 96 -34.17 -3.78 16.48
C ILE A 96 -34.48 -3.41 17.94
N SER A 97 -33.60 -3.78 18.87
CA SER A 97 -33.76 -3.53 20.29
C SER A 97 -33.79 -2.03 20.61
N LEU A 98 -32.88 -1.25 20.04
CA LEU A 98 -32.84 0.21 20.16
C LEU A 98 -34.07 0.87 19.53
N GLY A 99 -34.51 0.38 18.37
CA GLY A 99 -35.72 0.87 17.71
C GLY A 99 -36.97 0.64 18.55
N ASN A 100 -37.07 -0.49 19.25
CA ASN A 100 -38.16 -0.78 20.17
C ASN A 100 -38.10 0.10 21.42
N LEU A 101 -36.92 0.33 21.99
CA LEU A 101 -36.74 1.24 23.12
C LEU A 101 -37.15 2.67 22.74
N ALA A 102 -36.70 3.18 21.61
CA ALA A 102 -37.08 4.49 21.10
C ALA A 102 -38.61 4.60 20.88
N GLN A 103 -39.25 3.59 20.32
CA GLN A 103 -40.72 3.55 20.16
C GLN A 103 -41.46 3.49 21.50
N SER A 104 -40.88 2.87 22.53
CA SER A 104 -41.48 2.78 23.86
C SER A 104 -41.47 4.12 24.61
N GLU A 105 -40.44 4.95 24.41
CA GLU A 105 -40.42 6.31 24.95
C GLU A 105 -41.48 7.21 24.27
N LEU A 106 -41.91 6.89 23.04
CA LEU A 106 -42.94 7.62 22.30
C LEU A 106 -44.37 7.09 22.52
N LEU A 107 -44.62 6.26 23.55
CA LEU A 107 -45.93 5.63 23.76
C LEU A 107 -47.12 6.60 23.85
N GLN A 108 -46.89 7.81 24.36
CA GLN A 108 -47.94 8.83 24.50
C GLN A 108 -48.11 9.67 23.22
N GLU A 109 -47.14 9.65 22.32
CA GLU A 109 -47.07 10.46 21.09
C GLU A 109 -47.28 9.59 19.86
N ARG A 110 -48.55 9.22 19.59
CA ARG A 110 -48.92 8.24 18.55
C ARG A 110 -48.43 8.61 17.16
N ASP A 111 -48.49 9.89 16.78
CA ASP A 111 -48.09 10.34 15.45
C ASP A 111 -46.57 10.21 15.27
N LEU A 112 -45.79 10.65 16.26
CA LEU A 112 -44.33 10.50 16.27
C LEU A 112 -43.91 9.03 16.30
N GLN A 113 -44.62 8.19 17.05
CA GLN A 113 -44.36 6.75 17.07
C GLN A 113 -44.57 6.10 15.70
N LEU A 114 -45.64 6.49 14.98
CA LEU A 114 -45.90 6.00 13.62
C LEU A 114 -44.86 6.48 12.62
N GLU A 115 -44.42 7.73 12.71
CA GLU A 115 -43.35 8.27 11.88
C GLU A 115 -42.01 7.56 12.13
N LEU A 116 -41.64 7.36 13.40
CA LEU A 116 -40.44 6.61 13.76
C LEU A 116 -40.51 5.17 13.24
N LYS A 117 -41.66 4.51 13.39
CA LYS A 117 -41.85 3.14 12.90
C LYS A 117 -41.67 3.05 11.39
N LYS A 118 -42.16 4.03 10.62
CA LYS A 118 -41.93 4.12 9.17
C LYS A 118 -40.44 4.29 8.87
N ALA A 119 -39.77 5.24 9.54
CA ALA A 119 -38.34 5.47 9.34
C ALA A 119 -37.49 4.23 9.67
N LEU A 120 -37.81 3.50 10.73
CA LEU A 120 -37.13 2.25 11.10
C LEU A 120 -37.35 1.13 10.08
N ALA A 121 -38.55 1.06 9.50
CA ALA A 121 -38.91 0.06 8.49
C ALA A 121 -38.21 0.31 7.14
N GLU A 122 -37.92 1.56 6.81
CA GLU A 122 -37.15 1.92 5.61
C GLU A 122 -35.69 1.43 5.66
N ARG A 123 -35.18 1.07 6.85
CA ARG A 123 -33.79 0.61 7.05
C ARG A 123 -32.79 1.56 6.36
N SER A 124 -33.03 2.87 6.49
CA SER A 124 -32.21 3.93 5.88
C SER A 124 -31.79 4.96 6.93
N GLN A 125 -30.49 5.28 6.94
CA GLN A 125 -29.94 6.31 7.81
C GLN A 125 -30.61 7.68 7.54
N ASP A 126 -30.91 7.98 6.27
CA ASP A 126 -31.56 9.23 5.88
C ASP A 126 -32.96 9.36 6.46
N ALA A 127 -33.71 8.25 6.53
CA ALA A 127 -35.05 8.24 7.12
C ALA A 127 -34.99 8.59 8.61
N ILE A 128 -34.05 7.99 9.34
CA ILE A 128 -33.83 8.26 10.78
C ILE A 128 -33.33 9.71 10.98
N ARG A 129 -32.42 10.19 10.13
CA ARG A 129 -31.94 11.59 10.18
C ARG A 129 -33.05 12.60 9.91
N LYS A 130 -33.95 12.33 8.96
CA LYS A 130 -35.13 13.16 8.68
C LYS A 130 -36.09 13.19 9.87
N PHE A 131 -36.41 12.05 10.45
CA PHE A 131 -37.23 11.98 11.66
C PHE A 131 -36.59 12.77 12.81
N ARG A 132 -35.28 12.58 13.03
CA ARG A 132 -34.50 13.30 14.04
C ARG A 132 -34.55 14.82 13.87
N TRP A 133 -34.48 15.30 12.62
CA TRP A 133 -34.53 16.73 12.29
C TRP A 133 -35.89 17.35 12.56
N ASN A 134 -36.96 16.61 12.23
CA ASN A 134 -38.34 17.04 12.42
C ASN A 134 -38.85 16.85 13.86
N PHE A 135 -38.05 16.23 14.74
CA PHE A 135 -38.47 15.92 16.09
C PHE A 135 -38.74 17.20 16.91
N PRO A 136 -39.89 17.31 17.61
CA PRO A 136 -40.27 18.51 18.36
C PRO A 136 -39.28 18.84 19.50
N LYS A 137 -39.08 20.13 19.80
CA LYS A 137 -38.02 20.63 20.71
C LYS A 137 -38.55 21.28 21.99
N GLU A 138 -39.85 21.17 22.24
CA GLU A 138 -40.57 21.88 23.29
C GLU A 138 -40.19 21.34 24.68
N ASP A 139 -40.09 20.02 24.83
CA ASP A 139 -39.56 19.36 26.03
C ASP A 139 -38.10 18.97 25.80
N ARG A 140 -37.17 19.66 26.49
CA ARG A 140 -35.73 19.43 26.34
C ARG A 140 -35.29 18.06 26.85
N GLU A 141 -35.80 17.58 27.99
CA GLU A 141 -35.34 16.31 28.56
C GLU A 141 -35.81 15.14 27.68
N PHE A 142 -37.07 15.19 27.26
CA PHE A 142 -37.62 14.22 26.32
C PHE A 142 -36.90 14.26 24.96
N TYR A 143 -36.65 15.47 24.44
CA TYR A 143 -35.87 15.67 23.22
C TYR A 143 -34.50 15.00 23.31
N TYR A 144 -33.68 15.32 24.31
CA TYR A 144 -32.33 14.77 24.41
C TYR A 144 -32.32 13.25 24.57
N ARG A 145 -33.29 12.69 25.30
CA ARG A 145 -33.41 11.24 25.48
C ARG A 145 -33.69 10.53 24.16
N ILE A 146 -34.68 10.99 23.40
CA ILE A 146 -35.00 10.41 22.08
C ILE A 146 -33.84 10.60 21.12
N GLN A 147 -33.22 11.77 21.10
CA GLN A 147 -32.07 12.06 20.25
C GLN A 147 -30.90 11.13 20.49
N ALA A 148 -30.63 10.73 21.74
CA ALA A 148 -29.60 9.75 22.06
C ALA A 148 -29.88 8.38 21.42
N TYR A 149 -31.14 7.90 21.45
CA TYR A 149 -31.50 6.67 20.76
C TYR A 149 -31.38 6.78 19.24
N LEU A 150 -31.82 7.90 18.65
CA LEU A 150 -31.76 8.12 17.20
C LEU A 150 -30.31 8.20 16.69
N LEU A 151 -29.41 8.87 17.44
CA LEU A 151 -27.99 8.90 17.12
C LEU A 151 -27.39 7.50 17.15
N ARG A 152 -27.65 6.74 18.21
CA ARG A 152 -27.15 5.37 18.34
C ARG A 152 -27.69 4.44 17.25
N LEU A 153 -28.94 4.63 16.81
CA LEU A 153 -29.51 3.89 15.68
C LEU A 153 -28.76 4.20 14.37
N ILE A 154 -28.40 5.45 14.13
CA ILE A 154 -27.60 5.84 12.96
C ILE A 154 -26.22 5.19 13.02
N GLU A 155 -25.54 5.25 14.17
CA GLU A 155 -24.23 4.61 14.37
C GLU A 155 -24.27 3.09 14.10
N VAL A 156 -25.26 2.39 14.65
CA VAL A 156 -25.43 0.94 14.42
C VAL A 156 -25.70 0.63 12.95
N MET A 157 -26.43 1.50 12.23
CA MET A 157 -26.63 1.33 10.80
C MET A 157 -25.35 1.53 9.98
N GLU A 158 -24.57 2.55 10.33
CA GLU A 158 -23.25 2.80 9.71
C GLU A 158 -22.33 1.58 9.89
N ASP A 159 -22.35 0.96 11.08
CA ASP A 159 -21.63 -0.28 11.35
C ASP A 159 -22.09 -1.44 10.47
N ILE A 160 -23.41 -1.66 10.39
CA ILE A 160 -24.00 -2.74 9.58
C ILE A 160 -23.61 -2.58 8.11
N ASP A 161 -23.70 -1.36 7.58
CA ASP A 161 -23.34 -1.06 6.20
C ASP A 161 -21.84 -1.31 5.94
N ALA A 162 -20.97 -0.92 6.88
CA ALA A 162 -19.53 -1.19 6.80
C ALA A 162 -19.23 -2.71 6.82
N PHE A 163 -19.87 -3.45 7.71
CA PHE A 163 -19.69 -4.90 7.81
C PHE A 163 -20.22 -5.65 6.59
N LYS A 164 -21.39 -5.26 6.05
CA LYS A 164 -21.93 -5.86 4.82
C LYS A 164 -21.01 -5.63 3.62
N LYS A 165 -20.51 -4.40 3.43
CA LYS A 165 -19.51 -4.11 2.37
C LYS A 165 -18.26 -4.96 2.52
N ALA A 166 -17.78 -5.15 3.75
CA ALA A 166 -16.64 -6.01 4.00
C ALA A 166 -16.93 -7.48 3.66
N GLN A 167 -18.13 -8.00 3.96
CA GLN A 167 -18.54 -9.36 3.60
C GLN A 167 -18.68 -9.57 2.09
N GLU A 168 -19.03 -8.52 1.33
CA GLU A 168 -19.04 -8.57 -0.13
C GLU A 168 -17.63 -8.61 -0.71
N LYS A 169 -16.69 -7.88 -0.08
CA LYS A 169 -15.28 -7.78 -0.52
C LYS A 169 -14.45 -8.99 -0.10
N TYR A 170 -14.72 -9.58 1.07
CA TYR A 170 -13.90 -10.62 1.68
C TYR A 170 -14.72 -11.85 2.09
N HIS A 171 -14.12 -13.03 1.92
CA HIS A 171 -14.73 -14.29 2.34
C HIS A 171 -14.26 -14.72 3.73
N PHE A 172 -15.08 -14.41 4.74
CA PHE A 172 -14.82 -14.80 6.13
C PHE A 172 -15.23 -16.27 6.37
N THR A 173 -14.33 -17.05 6.97
CA THR A 173 -14.55 -18.48 7.27
C THR A 173 -14.38 -18.82 8.76
N GLY A 174 -14.05 -17.81 9.57
CA GLY A 174 -13.77 -17.97 10.98
C GLY A 174 -14.99 -18.18 11.87
N LYS A 175 -14.69 -18.39 13.15
CA LYS A 175 -15.68 -18.71 14.19
C LYS A 175 -15.69 -17.72 15.35
N GLU A 176 -14.61 -16.96 15.51
CA GLU A 176 -14.47 -15.98 16.58
C GLU A 176 -15.37 -14.78 16.30
N ILE A 177 -16.07 -14.31 17.32
CA ILE A 177 -16.96 -13.15 17.20
C ILE A 177 -16.22 -12.00 17.89
N PRO A 178 -15.49 -11.15 17.14
CA PRO A 178 -14.72 -10.07 17.73
C PRO A 178 -15.65 -9.03 18.37
N GLU A 179 -15.11 -8.30 19.34
CA GLU A 179 -15.81 -7.11 19.83
C GLU A 179 -15.89 -6.04 18.74
N HIS A 180 -16.82 -5.09 18.89
CA HIS A 180 -17.06 -4.06 17.87
C HIS A 180 -15.80 -3.29 17.44
N ARG A 181 -14.95 -2.89 18.40
CA ARG A 181 -13.68 -2.20 18.06
C ARG A 181 -12.70 -3.10 17.33
N GLU A 182 -12.56 -4.34 17.80
CA GLU A 182 -11.67 -5.33 17.19
C GLU A 182 -12.10 -5.66 15.76
N ALA A 183 -13.41 -5.77 15.51
CA ALA A 183 -13.93 -6.00 14.17
C ALA A 183 -13.46 -4.91 13.19
N PHE A 184 -13.54 -3.63 13.58
CA PHE A 184 -13.03 -2.53 12.75
C PHE A 184 -11.52 -2.54 12.59
N THR A 185 -10.76 -2.88 13.64
CA THR A 185 -9.30 -3.06 13.53
C THR A 185 -8.96 -4.12 12.49
N TYR A 186 -9.60 -5.29 12.53
CA TYR A 186 -9.38 -6.34 11.55
C TYR A 186 -9.73 -5.92 10.13
N LEU A 187 -10.79 -5.12 9.94
CA LEU A 187 -11.14 -4.59 8.61
C LEU A 187 -10.09 -3.62 8.08
N GLN A 188 -9.59 -2.71 8.93
CA GLN A 188 -8.51 -1.79 8.57
C GLN A 188 -7.20 -2.52 8.23
N GLU A 189 -6.87 -3.56 9.00
CA GLU A 189 -5.72 -4.42 8.72
C GLU A 189 -5.87 -5.15 7.39
N LEU A 190 -7.05 -5.72 7.10
CA LEU A 190 -7.32 -6.38 5.82
C LEU A 190 -7.20 -5.42 4.64
N GLU A 191 -7.69 -4.20 4.78
CA GLU A 191 -7.58 -3.16 3.75
C GLU A 191 -6.12 -2.77 3.51
N SER A 192 -5.38 -2.47 4.58
CA SER A 192 -3.94 -2.14 4.51
C SER A 192 -3.12 -3.27 3.87
N LEU A 193 -3.39 -4.53 4.24
CA LEU A 193 -2.75 -5.69 3.62
C LEU A 193 -3.12 -5.82 2.13
N SER A 194 -4.34 -5.46 1.75
CA SER A 194 -4.79 -5.51 0.35
C SER A 194 -4.07 -4.45 -0.49
N GLU A 195 -3.93 -3.24 0.05
CA GLU A 195 -3.18 -2.14 -0.58
C GLU A 195 -1.70 -2.50 -0.74
N LEU A 196 -1.06 -3.01 0.32
CA LEU A 196 0.33 -3.48 0.26
C LEU A 196 0.54 -4.56 -0.79
N LYS A 197 -0.39 -5.52 -0.89
CA LYS A 197 -0.34 -6.55 -1.92
C LYS A 197 -0.42 -5.96 -3.33
N MET A 198 -1.34 -5.00 -3.55
CA MET A 198 -1.45 -4.31 -4.85
C MET A 198 -0.17 -3.56 -5.20
N LEU A 199 0.43 -2.86 -4.23
CA LEU A 199 1.71 -2.18 -4.43
C LEU A 199 2.82 -3.17 -4.80
N ILE A 200 2.88 -4.33 -4.13
CA ILE A 200 3.88 -5.37 -4.48
C ILE A 200 3.64 -5.90 -5.89
N ASP A 201 2.39 -6.19 -6.26
CA ASP A 201 2.04 -6.66 -7.59
C ASP A 201 2.40 -5.61 -8.68
N ASP A 202 2.19 -4.32 -8.39
CA ASP A 202 2.57 -3.22 -9.27
C ASP A 202 4.09 -3.09 -9.41
N VAL A 203 4.84 -3.22 -8.31
CA VAL A 203 6.32 -3.24 -8.31
C VAL A 203 6.84 -4.44 -9.10
N ILE A 204 6.28 -5.63 -8.92
CA ILE A 204 6.68 -6.83 -9.68
C ILE A 204 6.44 -6.61 -11.18
N ARG A 205 5.33 -5.96 -11.56
CA ARG A 205 4.98 -5.70 -12.97
C ARG A 205 5.81 -4.60 -13.62
N THR A 206 6.04 -3.50 -12.89
CA THR A 206 6.66 -2.28 -13.44
C THR A 206 8.14 -2.18 -13.14
N GLY A 207 8.58 -2.82 -12.06
CA GLY A 207 9.93 -2.70 -11.54
C GLY A 207 10.20 -1.41 -10.75
N GLU A 208 9.20 -0.54 -10.58
CA GLU A 208 9.33 0.77 -9.95
C GLU A 208 9.02 0.71 -8.45
N PHE A 209 9.89 1.27 -7.62
CA PHE A 209 9.82 1.28 -6.15
C PHE A 209 9.60 2.68 -5.56
N GLN A 210 9.58 3.73 -6.38
CA GLN A 210 9.67 5.13 -5.96
C GLN A 210 8.59 5.54 -4.93
N ASP A 211 7.40 4.96 -5.03
CA ASP A 211 6.27 5.25 -4.13
C ASP A 211 5.92 4.09 -3.19
N PHE A 212 6.81 3.10 -3.04
CA PHE A 212 6.52 1.93 -2.22
C PHE A 212 6.68 2.23 -0.72
N ASP A 213 5.60 2.10 0.05
CA ASP A 213 5.63 2.33 1.50
C ASP A 213 6.22 1.15 2.27
N PHE A 214 7.55 1.14 2.36
CA PHE A 214 8.30 0.14 3.11
C PHE A 214 8.06 0.19 4.64
N LYS A 215 7.57 1.30 5.19
CA LYS A 215 7.25 1.37 6.62
C LYS A 215 6.01 0.56 6.94
N SER A 216 4.98 0.67 6.10
CA SER A 216 3.78 -0.15 6.22
C SER A 216 4.10 -1.63 6.04
N LEU A 217 5.00 -1.98 5.10
CA LEU A 217 5.50 -3.35 4.96
C LEU A 217 6.15 -3.87 6.27
N ALA A 218 7.00 -3.06 6.90
CA ALA A 218 7.68 -3.41 8.14
C ALA A 218 6.72 -3.61 9.32
N GLN A 219 5.60 -2.90 9.35
CA GLN A 219 4.58 -3.06 10.40
C GLN A 219 3.94 -4.45 10.37
N PHE A 220 3.69 -5.01 9.18
CA PHE A 220 3.04 -6.32 9.04
C PHE A 220 4.01 -7.50 8.97
N LEU A 221 5.18 -7.32 8.35
CA LEU A 221 6.15 -8.39 8.12
C LEU A 221 7.34 -8.37 9.09
N GLY A 222 7.41 -7.37 9.97
CA GLY A 222 8.51 -7.18 10.92
C GLY A 222 9.65 -6.31 10.35
N PRO A 223 10.44 -5.67 11.23
CA PRO A 223 11.55 -4.80 10.84
C PRO A 223 12.67 -5.56 10.11
N GLU A 224 12.79 -6.87 10.31
CA GLU A 224 13.78 -7.70 9.62
C GLU A 224 13.52 -7.73 8.11
N SER A 225 12.23 -7.74 7.71
CA SER A 225 11.84 -7.73 6.29
C SER A 225 12.25 -6.42 5.60
N TYR A 226 12.20 -5.30 6.32
CA TYR A 226 12.69 -4.01 5.83
C TYR A 226 14.21 -4.04 5.64
N MET A 227 14.95 -4.52 6.63
CA MET A 227 16.41 -4.64 6.55
C MET A 227 16.83 -5.56 5.39
N GLU A 228 16.15 -6.68 5.21
CA GLU A 228 16.44 -7.61 4.11
C GLU A 228 16.21 -6.94 2.74
N PHE A 229 15.15 -6.13 2.60
CA PHE A 229 14.92 -5.36 1.39
C PHE A 229 16.05 -4.35 1.13
N GLU A 230 16.43 -3.55 2.13
CA GLU A 230 17.53 -2.58 1.98
C GLU A 230 18.86 -3.27 1.63
N GLU A 231 19.16 -4.40 2.25
CA GLU A 231 20.36 -5.19 1.93
C GLU A 231 20.35 -5.70 0.49
N ARG A 232 19.22 -6.22 -0.01
CA ARG A 232 19.12 -6.67 -1.41
C ARG A 232 19.21 -5.50 -2.39
N ARG A 233 18.57 -4.37 -2.07
CA ARG A 233 18.68 -3.14 -2.87
C ARG A 233 20.13 -2.66 -2.95
N ASN A 234 20.83 -2.60 -1.83
CA ASN A 234 22.22 -2.14 -1.79
C ASN A 234 23.16 -3.09 -2.58
N LYS A 235 22.89 -4.40 -2.54
CA LYS A 235 23.64 -5.37 -3.37
C LYS A 235 23.46 -5.14 -4.87
N ILE A 236 22.28 -4.69 -5.31
CA ILE A 236 22.02 -4.31 -6.71
C ILE A 236 22.81 -3.05 -7.07
N VAL A 237 22.78 -2.03 -6.21
CA VAL A 237 23.58 -0.81 -6.44
C VAL A 237 25.07 -1.14 -6.55
N GLU A 238 25.59 -2.00 -5.68
CA GLU A 238 26.99 -2.45 -5.73
C GLU A 238 27.31 -3.30 -6.96
N SER A 239 26.39 -4.17 -7.44
CA SER A 239 26.61 -4.90 -8.70
C SER A 239 26.64 -3.97 -9.90
N LEU A 240 25.79 -2.96 -9.94
CA LEU A 240 25.81 -1.93 -10.99
C LEU A 240 27.10 -1.13 -10.97
N LYS A 241 27.59 -0.71 -9.79
CA LYS A 241 28.90 -0.05 -9.65
C LYS A 241 30.03 -0.94 -10.19
N ALA A 242 30.07 -2.21 -9.79
CA ALA A 242 31.08 -3.16 -10.24
C ALA A 242 31.03 -3.39 -11.76
N LEU A 243 29.82 -3.47 -12.33
CA LEU A 243 29.59 -3.64 -13.76
C LEU A 243 30.08 -2.40 -14.55
N LEU A 244 29.81 -1.19 -14.06
CA LEU A 244 30.28 0.05 -14.68
C LEU A 244 31.81 0.22 -14.55
N GLN A 245 32.41 -0.18 -13.42
CA GLN A 245 33.86 -0.21 -13.23
C GLN A 245 34.54 -1.20 -14.18
N LYS A 246 34.02 -2.44 -14.26
CA LYS A 246 34.58 -3.50 -15.13
C LYS A 246 34.60 -3.07 -16.60
N ASN A 247 33.60 -2.32 -17.03
CA ASN A 247 33.47 -1.80 -18.40
C ASN A 247 34.19 -0.44 -18.60
N GLY A 248 35.03 -0.01 -17.66
CA GLY A 248 35.83 1.23 -17.78
C GLY A 248 35.03 2.52 -17.79
N LYS A 249 33.75 2.48 -17.38
CA LYS A 249 32.86 3.64 -17.34
C LYS A 249 32.99 4.44 -16.05
N LEU A 250 33.62 3.87 -15.01
CA LEU A 250 33.93 4.52 -13.74
C LEU A 250 35.44 4.56 -13.48
N PHE A 251 35.91 5.62 -12.83
CA PHE A 251 37.28 5.75 -12.35
C PHE A 251 37.31 6.31 -10.93
N LEU A 252 38.36 6.00 -10.18
CA LEU A 252 38.63 6.61 -8.88
C LEU A 252 39.36 7.94 -9.10
N ASP A 253 38.82 9.01 -8.53
CA ASP A 253 39.47 10.31 -8.58
C ASP A 253 40.64 10.39 -7.57
N LYS A 254 41.28 11.56 -7.48
CA LYS A 254 42.46 11.77 -6.62
C LYS A 254 42.12 11.75 -5.11
N GLU A 255 40.85 11.87 -4.76
CA GLU A 255 40.30 11.87 -3.41
C GLU A 255 39.75 10.49 -3.02
N GLY A 256 39.74 9.53 -3.96
CA GLY A 256 39.27 8.17 -3.76
C GLY A 256 37.78 7.99 -4.05
N GLU A 257 37.12 9.00 -4.63
CA GLU A 257 35.71 8.96 -4.98
C GLU A 257 35.49 8.36 -6.38
N LEU A 258 34.43 7.56 -6.53
CA LEU A 258 34.03 6.99 -7.82
C LEU A 258 33.34 8.04 -8.69
N ARG A 259 33.91 8.30 -9.88
CA ARG A 259 33.38 9.27 -10.86
C ARG A 259 33.26 8.64 -12.26
N LEU A 260 32.39 9.23 -13.09
CA LEU A 260 32.17 8.81 -14.48
C LEU A 260 33.40 9.07 -15.35
N SER A 261 33.84 8.09 -16.13
CA SER A 261 35.06 8.22 -16.95
C SER A 261 34.94 9.34 -18.01
N PRO A 262 36.04 10.03 -18.34
CA PRO A 262 36.02 11.11 -19.31
C PRO A 262 35.46 10.73 -20.69
N ASP A 263 35.66 9.48 -21.13
CA ASP A 263 35.11 8.97 -22.39
C ASP A 263 33.60 8.74 -22.33
N SER A 264 33.09 8.35 -21.15
CA SER A 264 31.65 8.23 -20.89
C SER A 264 30.95 9.59 -20.94
N ILE A 265 31.61 10.62 -20.41
CA ILE A 265 31.12 12.01 -20.46
C ILE A 265 31.14 12.55 -21.90
N ARG A 266 32.18 12.24 -22.69
CA ARG A 266 32.34 12.72 -24.08
C ARG A 266 31.34 12.10 -25.06
N LYS A 267 31.00 10.81 -24.93
CA LYS A 267 30.02 10.14 -25.80
C LYS A 267 28.60 10.74 -25.70
N ILE A 268 28.28 11.41 -24.59
CA ILE A 268 26.94 11.92 -24.30
C ILE A 268 26.79 13.39 -24.75
N GLY A 269 27.86 14.19 -24.66
CA GLY A 269 27.88 15.57 -25.17
C GLY A 269 27.93 15.71 -26.70
N MET A 270 27.98 14.61 -27.45
CA MET A 270 27.98 14.57 -28.92
C MET A 270 26.62 14.21 -29.54
N LYS A 271 25.55 14.04 -28.74
CA LYS A 271 24.18 13.86 -29.23
C LYS A 271 23.40 15.17 -29.24
#